data_AF-A0A3R5X4G2-F1
#
_entry.id   AF-A0A3R5X4G2-F1
#
_cell.length_a   1.000
_cell.length_b   1.000
_cell.length_c   1.000
_cell.angle_alpha   90.00
_cell.angle_beta   90.00
_cell.angle_gamma   90.00
#
_symmetry.space_group_name_H-M   'P 1'
#
loop_
_entity.id
_entity.type
_entity.pdbx_description
1 polymer ?
#
loop_
_entity_poly.entity_id
_entity_poly.type
_entity_poly.pdbx_seq_one_letter_code
_entity_poly.pdbx_strand_id
1 'polypeptide(L)'
;MKKLLVLILILLPLAAQARFEKVASDVNSLFSRMGGYVVSVDGSVIYSDLGSASNVYPGLVLKVYKESEEIIHPITKQVLGRKKVLIGDAVVKNVFEGYSELELSDKKAEPRVGDAIVLNPPVEVAFKAVNVPTRIELLLKEDVAKVPNVILKDSAVIALNFTQDDKGGISLEARDTKTGTLIASAYYADIEAEDTGKLTRDSFQSDILEAEYDTMTVGHMIDKEEIYTAVSSKAQVDFYKFTGKAFEKKAELKPEGIRFIVSVDSADLDGNGIEEVLVSWLEYDKFAKTNVYEYDGAKFALKAEKLPFFSRVSYDKGKKVVLTQRLATDGTFVGQIQKLEYKGSYVRGESIPDSANKKLFGFGYADVNRDGSVNPVYINDDYKVVVEKDGEEVFQSVEQFSQTPKFINLQEEQENRKVNQKIKDIDAFEVMEQRQHLKGRIFVNTDGRLYLIKNQSMSNMLPNTFSYKGSAFAVYGWEGRTMSKVWESDLKEPVIVDYYMYEEYGRTYLFMLRNIAGGVFRKATSQIEYIETK
;
A
#
# COMPACT_ATOMS: atom_id res chain seq x y z
N MET A 1 36.19 12.24 43.90
CA MET A 1 35.27 12.76 44.94
C MET A 1 33.84 12.75 44.40
N LYS A 2 32.86 12.64 45.31
CA LYS A 2 31.38 12.78 45.17
C LYS A 2 30.89 13.34 43.82
N LYS A 3 30.11 12.57 43.05
CA LYS A 3 28.62 12.58 43.02
C LYS A 3 28.00 13.96 42.76
N LEU A 4 27.37 14.11 41.59
CA LEU A 4 25.95 14.48 41.56
C LEU A 4 25.24 13.66 40.47
N LEU A 5 24.02 13.25 40.78
CA LEU A 5 23.13 12.43 39.97
C LEU A 5 21.80 13.16 39.94
N VAL A 6 21.28 13.51 38.77
CA VAL A 6 19.90 13.97 38.59
C VAL A 6 19.32 13.25 37.38
N LEU A 7 18.22 12.55 37.66
CA LEU A 7 17.42 11.73 36.76
C LEU A 7 16.01 12.37 36.72
N ILE A 8 15.49 12.67 35.54
CA ILE A 8 14.08 12.87 35.14
C ILE A 8 14.13 12.78 33.60
N LEU A 9 13.57 11.81 32.84
CA LEU A 9 12.43 10.89 32.94
C LEU A 9 11.14 11.42 32.25
N ILE A 10 10.83 10.80 31.08
CA ILE A 10 9.52 10.69 30.39
C ILE A 10 8.91 11.97 29.73
N LEU A 11 8.82 11.96 28.39
CA LEU A 11 7.55 11.84 27.63
C LEU A 11 7.78 11.62 26.12
N LEU A 12 7.11 10.61 25.55
CA LEU A 12 7.01 10.25 24.12
C LEU A 12 5.65 10.75 23.57
N PRO A 13 5.50 11.04 22.26
CA PRO A 13 5.05 10.01 21.29
C PRO A 13 5.72 10.13 19.90
N LEU A 14 5.93 9.11 19.05
CA LEU A 14 5.55 7.69 18.97
C LEU A 14 4.19 7.32 18.32
N ALA A 15 4.07 7.62 17.01
CA ALA A 15 3.40 6.87 15.91
C ALA A 15 3.67 7.64 14.59
N ALA A 16 3.31 7.26 13.34
CA ALA A 16 2.55 6.14 12.75
C ALA A 16 3.38 5.05 12.06
N GLN A 17 4.72 5.08 12.11
CA GLN A 17 5.49 3.85 11.87
C GLN A 17 5.18 2.75 12.91
N ALA A 18 4.45 3.08 13.98
CA ALA A 18 4.18 2.22 15.12
C ALA A 18 2.98 1.25 14.98
N ARG A 19 2.14 1.32 13.94
CA ARG A 19 0.88 0.54 13.90
C ARG A 19 1.08 -0.99 13.92
N PHE A 20 2.19 -1.49 13.35
CA PHE A 20 2.44 -2.94 13.23
C PHE A 20 3.80 -3.41 13.79
N GLU A 21 4.87 -2.62 13.73
CA GLU A 21 6.13 -2.99 14.39
C GLU A 21 5.97 -3.11 15.90
N LYS A 22 5.15 -2.24 16.51
CA LYS A 22 4.81 -2.36 17.93
C LYS A 22 3.99 -3.62 18.21
N VAL A 23 3.08 -4.04 17.32
CA VAL A 23 2.37 -5.34 17.44
C VAL A 23 3.36 -6.49 17.49
N ALA A 24 4.29 -6.56 16.52
CA ALA A 24 5.31 -7.61 16.48
C ALA A 24 6.21 -7.59 17.73
N SER A 25 6.59 -6.40 18.20
CA SER A 25 7.43 -6.22 19.40
C SER A 25 6.71 -6.61 20.70
N ASP A 26 5.45 -6.20 20.87
CA ASP A 26 4.63 -6.51 22.05
C ASP A 26 4.32 -8.03 22.10
N VAL A 27 4.01 -8.66 20.95
CA VAL A 27 3.87 -10.12 20.83
C VAL A 27 5.19 -10.84 21.10
N ASN A 28 6.32 -10.33 20.61
CA ASN A 28 7.64 -10.91 20.87
C ASN A 28 8.04 -10.82 22.36
N SER A 29 7.67 -9.72 23.04
CA SER A 29 7.92 -9.51 24.46
C SER A 29 7.05 -10.41 25.33
N LEU A 30 5.76 -10.56 24.99
CA LEU A 30 4.79 -11.42 25.69
C LEU A 30 5.27 -12.87 25.81
N PHE A 31 5.92 -13.40 24.78
CA PHE A 31 6.45 -14.77 24.75
C PHE A 31 7.97 -14.83 24.90
N SER A 32 8.60 -13.81 25.48
CA SER A 32 10.04 -13.82 25.74
C SER A 32 10.45 -14.93 26.71
N ARG A 33 11.70 -15.41 26.60
CA ARG A 33 12.23 -16.41 27.53
C ARG A 33 12.24 -15.85 28.95
N MET A 34 11.41 -16.43 29.81
CA MET A 34 11.41 -16.24 31.26
C MET A 34 11.92 -17.49 31.97
N GLY A 35 12.46 -17.32 33.16
CA GLY A 35 12.88 -18.43 34.01
C GLY A 35 12.97 -18.05 35.48
N GLY A 36 12.79 -19.04 36.33
CA GLY A 36 12.79 -18.95 37.79
C GLY A 36 13.10 -20.32 38.40
N TYR A 37 12.75 -20.52 39.66
CA TYR A 37 13.10 -21.70 40.44
C TYR A 37 11.91 -22.23 41.26
N VAL A 38 11.91 -23.54 41.46
CA VAL A 38 11.05 -24.21 42.44
C VAL A 38 11.48 -23.78 43.85
N VAL A 39 10.61 -23.07 44.56
CA VAL A 39 10.84 -22.62 45.95
C VAL A 39 10.21 -23.57 46.98
N SER A 40 9.15 -24.29 46.61
CA SER A 40 8.53 -25.34 47.44
C SER A 40 7.85 -26.40 46.58
N VAL A 41 7.66 -27.60 47.14
CA VAL A 41 6.98 -28.73 46.49
C VAL A 41 6.04 -29.37 47.51
N ASP A 42 4.77 -29.52 47.14
CA ASP A 42 3.75 -30.24 47.92
C ASP A 42 3.03 -31.24 47.00
N GLY A 43 3.45 -32.51 47.07
CA GLY A 43 2.93 -33.57 46.19
C GLY A 43 3.19 -33.30 44.70
N SER A 44 2.12 -33.03 43.95
CA SER A 44 2.15 -32.64 42.53
C SER A 44 2.13 -31.13 42.30
N VAL A 45 1.94 -30.33 43.36
CA VAL A 45 1.93 -28.86 43.32
C VAL A 45 3.34 -28.35 43.55
N ILE A 46 3.75 -27.41 42.71
CA ILE A 46 5.06 -26.78 42.71
C ILE A 46 4.85 -25.28 42.90
N TYR A 47 5.54 -24.70 43.86
CA TYR A 47 5.57 -23.26 44.07
C TYR A 47 6.82 -22.70 43.41
N SER A 48 6.68 -21.64 42.61
CA SER A 48 7.81 -20.96 41.97
C SER A 48 7.95 -19.50 42.42
N ASP A 49 9.17 -18.97 42.34
CA ASP A 49 9.46 -17.53 42.53
C ASP A 49 8.91 -16.61 41.41
N LEU A 50 8.27 -17.18 40.39
CA LEU A 50 7.63 -16.43 39.32
C LEU A 50 6.27 -15.91 39.81
N GLY A 51 6.25 -14.68 40.33
CA GLY A 51 5.03 -13.96 40.69
C GLY A 51 4.38 -13.22 39.52
N SER A 52 3.34 -12.43 39.81
CA SER A 52 2.58 -11.66 38.81
C SER A 52 3.44 -10.69 37.99
N ALA A 53 4.52 -10.16 38.56
CA ALA A 53 5.48 -9.29 37.87
C ALA A 53 6.31 -10.00 36.79
N SER A 54 6.29 -11.33 36.72
CA SER A 54 7.10 -12.12 35.78
C SER A 54 6.36 -12.51 34.49
N ASN A 55 5.24 -11.87 34.15
CA ASN A 55 4.36 -12.22 33.02
C ASN A 55 3.81 -13.67 33.06
N VAL A 56 3.67 -14.24 34.26
CA VAL A 56 3.01 -15.54 34.48
C VAL A 56 1.49 -15.36 34.48
N TYR A 57 0.77 -16.30 33.90
CA TYR A 57 -0.70 -16.33 33.92
C TYR A 57 -1.24 -17.77 34.09
N PRO A 58 -2.42 -17.96 34.69
CA PRO A 58 -3.08 -19.26 34.75
C PRO A 58 -3.23 -19.91 33.37
N GLY A 59 -2.88 -21.19 33.27
CA GLY A 59 -2.85 -21.95 32.01
C GLY A 59 -1.49 -21.94 31.29
N LEU A 60 -0.56 -21.04 31.64
CA LEU A 60 0.79 -21.04 31.07
C LEU A 60 1.52 -22.36 31.37
N VAL A 61 2.10 -22.96 30.34
CA VAL A 61 2.89 -24.20 30.45
C VAL A 61 4.38 -23.87 30.47
N LEU A 62 5.04 -24.26 31.55
CA LEU A 62 6.48 -24.05 31.78
C LEU A 62 7.21 -25.40 31.84
N LYS A 63 8.50 -25.43 31.54
CA LYS A 63 9.32 -26.65 31.60
C LYS A 63 10.20 -26.66 32.82
N VAL A 64 10.17 -27.75 33.58
CA VAL A 64 10.94 -27.93 34.82
C VAL A 64 12.21 -28.73 34.53
N TYR A 65 13.37 -28.20 34.91
CA TYR A 65 14.69 -28.79 34.67
C TYR A 65 15.47 -28.92 35.97
N LYS A 66 16.10 -30.07 36.17
CA LYS A 66 17.07 -30.30 37.24
C LYS A 66 18.47 -30.03 36.70
N GLU A 67 19.19 -29.12 37.35
CA GLU A 67 20.62 -28.94 37.09
C GLU A 67 21.41 -30.05 37.78
N SER A 68 22.31 -30.70 37.04
CA SER A 68 23.12 -31.82 37.53
C SER A 68 24.61 -31.55 37.32
N GLU A 69 25.34 -32.51 36.72
CA GLU A 69 26.80 -32.49 36.63
C GLU A 69 27.35 -31.24 35.94
N GLU A 70 28.48 -30.74 36.44
CA GLU A 70 29.21 -29.63 35.83
C GLU A 70 29.86 -30.04 34.51
N ILE A 71 29.68 -29.21 33.49
CA ILE A 71 30.31 -29.36 32.18
C ILE A 71 31.65 -28.65 32.26
N ILE A 72 32.72 -29.42 32.47
CA ILE A 72 34.07 -28.88 32.65
C ILE A 72 34.82 -28.92 31.32
N HIS A 73 35.39 -27.79 30.89
CA HIS A 73 36.22 -27.72 29.70
C HIS A 73 37.47 -28.60 29.88
N PRO A 74 37.76 -29.56 28.97
CA PRO A 74 38.75 -30.61 29.22
C PRO A 74 40.18 -30.05 29.42
N ILE A 75 40.53 -28.98 28.70
CA ILE A 75 41.85 -28.32 28.75
C ILE A 75 41.93 -27.27 29.87
N THR A 76 41.15 -26.18 29.77
CA THR A 76 41.19 -25.05 30.73
C THR A 76 40.68 -25.37 32.14
N LYS A 77 40.00 -26.51 32.34
CA LYS A 77 39.29 -26.89 33.58
C LYS A 77 38.22 -25.90 34.05
N GLN A 78 37.84 -24.94 33.21
CA GLN A 78 36.77 -24.00 33.50
C GLN A 78 35.41 -24.69 33.47
N VAL A 79 34.56 -24.40 34.45
CA VAL A 79 33.15 -24.81 34.44
C VAL A 79 32.41 -23.99 33.38
N LEU A 80 31.91 -24.65 32.35
CA LEU A 80 31.15 -24.07 31.23
C LEU A 80 29.64 -23.96 31.53
N GLY A 81 29.16 -24.69 32.54
CA GLY A 81 27.76 -24.74 32.94
C GLY A 81 27.42 -26.06 33.64
N ARG A 82 26.13 -26.36 33.76
CA ARG A 82 25.62 -27.62 34.32
C ARG A 82 24.68 -28.31 33.33
N LYS A 83 24.70 -29.64 33.30
CA LYS A 83 23.73 -30.43 32.51
C LYS A 83 22.31 -30.15 33.03
N LYS A 84 21.36 -29.98 32.12
CA LYS A 84 19.93 -29.79 32.46
C LYS A 84 19.13 -31.04 32.06
N VAL A 85 18.45 -31.65 33.02
CA VAL A 85 17.61 -32.83 32.82
C VAL A 85 16.14 -32.42 32.97
N LEU A 86 15.32 -32.65 31.93
CA LEU A 86 13.89 -32.33 31.96
C LEU A 86 13.15 -33.23 32.97
N ILE A 87 12.47 -32.62 33.93
CA ILE A 87 11.68 -33.27 34.98
C ILE A 87 10.22 -33.48 34.55
N GLY A 88 9.68 -32.52 33.81
CA GLY A 88 8.30 -32.52 33.32
C GLY A 88 7.90 -31.13 32.82
N ASP A 89 6.65 -31.01 32.43
CA ASP A 89 6.01 -29.73 32.16
C ASP A 89 5.18 -29.33 33.39
N ALA A 90 4.85 -28.05 33.55
CA ALA A 90 4.11 -27.55 34.71
C ALA A 90 3.13 -26.48 34.27
N VAL A 91 1.85 -26.65 34.61
CA VAL A 91 0.77 -25.73 34.23
C VAL A 91 0.47 -24.82 35.41
N VAL A 92 0.64 -23.51 35.20
CA VAL A 92 0.31 -22.50 36.21
C VAL A 92 -1.19 -22.54 36.51
N LYS A 93 -1.56 -22.55 37.79
CA LYS A 93 -2.95 -22.57 38.28
C LYS A 93 -3.33 -21.25 38.91
N ASN A 94 -2.54 -20.80 39.88
CA ASN A 94 -2.75 -19.55 40.61
C ASN A 94 -1.47 -18.72 40.54
N VAL A 95 -1.62 -17.39 40.45
CA VAL A 95 -0.50 -16.44 40.43
C VAL A 95 -0.74 -15.42 41.54
N PHE A 96 0.28 -15.22 42.37
CA PHE A 96 0.31 -14.27 43.48
C PHE A 96 1.42 -13.24 43.24
N GLU A 97 1.54 -12.25 44.12
CA GLU A 97 2.48 -11.12 43.95
C GLU A 97 3.94 -11.58 43.82
N GLY A 98 4.39 -12.47 44.71
CA GLY A 98 5.79 -12.94 44.76
C GLY A 98 6.01 -14.42 44.39
N TYR A 99 4.96 -15.15 44.02
CA TYR A 99 5.06 -16.57 43.67
C TYR A 99 3.89 -17.03 42.79
N SER A 100 4.00 -18.22 42.19
CA SER A 100 2.89 -18.92 41.54
C SER A 100 2.80 -20.38 41.95
N GLU A 101 1.60 -20.93 41.86
CA GLU A 101 1.29 -22.36 42.03
C GLU A 101 1.16 -23.01 40.67
N LEU A 102 1.91 -24.08 40.45
CA LEU A 102 1.92 -24.87 39.23
C LEU A 102 1.56 -26.32 39.55
N GLU A 103 0.78 -26.96 38.69
CA GLU A 103 0.55 -28.40 38.74
C GLU A 103 1.46 -29.10 37.72
N LEU A 104 2.24 -30.09 38.17
CA LEU A 104 3.16 -30.81 37.30
C LEU A 104 2.41 -31.76 36.34
N SER A 105 2.64 -31.62 35.04
CA SER A 105 2.15 -32.45 33.94
C SER A 105 3.30 -33.20 33.24
N ASP A 106 3.01 -34.29 32.54
CA ASP A 106 4.00 -35.11 31.81
C ASP A 106 5.27 -35.44 32.63
N LYS A 107 5.04 -35.80 33.90
CA LYS A 107 6.07 -36.10 34.91
C LYS A 107 7.00 -37.23 34.46
N LYS A 108 8.29 -36.92 34.39
CA LYS A 108 9.39 -37.89 34.11
C LYS A 108 10.21 -38.21 35.35
N ALA A 109 10.24 -37.31 36.34
CA ALA A 109 10.93 -37.49 37.61
C ALA A 109 10.29 -36.63 38.72
N GLU A 110 10.74 -36.79 39.96
CA GLU A 110 10.29 -35.94 41.08
C GLU A 110 10.91 -34.54 41.01
N PRO A 111 10.12 -33.45 41.11
CA PRO A 111 10.63 -32.09 41.26
C PRO A 111 11.26 -31.90 42.64
N ARG A 112 12.20 -30.95 42.75
CA ARG A 112 12.84 -30.57 44.02
C ARG A 112 12.99 -29.06 44.12
N VAL A 113 13.08 -28.55 45.34
CA VAL A 113 13.46 -27.16 45.60
C VAL A 113 14.82 -26.88 44.96
N GLY A 114 14.90 -25.78 44.20
CA GLY A 114 16.06 -25.41 43.38
C GLY A 114 16.05 -25.94 41.94
N ASP A 115 15.08 -26.76 41.53
CA ASP A 115 14.89 -27.09 40.10
C ASP A 115 14.49 -25.81 39.33
N ALA A 116 15.04 -25.63 38.13
CA ALA A 116 14.82 -24.44 37.31
C ALA A 116 13.52 -24.58 36.48
N ILE A 117 12.70 -23.54 36.48
CA ILE A 117 11.47 -23.45 35.69
C ILE A 117 11.71 -22.48 34.54
N VAL A 118 11.39 -22.85 33.31
CA VAL A 118 11.73 -22.07 32.11
C VAL A 118 10.60 -22.10 31.09
N LEU A 119 10.19 -20.94 30.58
CA LEU A 119 9.48 -20.84 29.31
C LEU A 119 10.51 -20.92 28.18
N ASN A 120 10.36 -21.90 27.28
CA ASN A 120 11.20 -22.02 26.10
C ASN A 120 10.36 -21.64 24.87
N PRO A 121 10.60 -20.46 24.26
CA PRO A 121 10.06 -20.12 22.96
C PRO A 121 10.66 -21.03 21.87
N PRO A 122 10.03 -21.11 20.68
CA PRO A 122 8.80 -20.40 20.31
C PRO A 122 7.52 -21.02 20.88
N VAL A 123 6.54 -20.18 21.21
CA VAL A 123 5.22 -20.58 21.69
C VAL A 123 4.26 -20.73 20.52
N GLU A 124 3.47 -21.82 20.48
CA GLU A 124 2.42 -21.99 19.48
C GLU A 124 1.24 -21.04 19.75
N VAL A 125 0.85 -20.22 18.78
CA VAL A 125 -0.33 -19.34 18.85
C VAL A 125 -1.19 -19.42 17.59
N ALA A 126 -2.50 -19.29 17.76
CA ALA A 126 -3.46 -19.14 16.68
C ALA A 126 -3.62 -17.65 16.36
N PHE A 127 -3.73 -17.31 15.08
CA PHE A 127 -4.02 -15.96 14.63
C PHE A 127 -5.50 -15.85 14.27
N LYS A 128 -6.20 -14.82 14.79
CA LYS A 128 -7.60 -14.54 14.46
C LYS A 128 -7.78 -13.04 14.22
N ALA A 129 -8.56 -12.69 13.21
CA ALA A 129 -8.97 -11.31 12.96
C ALA A 129 -10.50 -11.22 12.85
N VAL A 130 -11.07 -10.13 13.35
CA VAL A 130 -12.51 -9.84 13.37
C VAL A 130 -12.72 -8.38 12.97
N ASN A 131 -13.56 -8.12 11.97
CA ASN A 131 -13.79 -6.78 11.43
C ASN A 131 -12.50 -6.05 10.97
N VAL A 132 -11.46 -6.80 10.61
CA VAL A 132 -10.22 -6.28 10.03
C VAL A 132 -10.28 -6.51 8.51
N PRO A 133 -10.05 -5.50 7.65
CA PRO A 133 -9.97 -5.68 6.21
C PRO A 133 -8.93 -6.73 5.80
N THR A 134 -9.21 -7.49 4.74
CA THR A 134 -8.40 -8.65 4.33
C THR A 134 -6.90 -8.32 4.19
N ARG A 135 -6.56 -7.12 3.71
CA ARG A 135 -5.15 -6.69 3.56
C ARG A 135 -4.46 -6.49 4.91
N ILE A 136 -5.12 -5.85 5.87
CA ILE A 136 -4.57 -5.61 7.21
C ILE A 136 -4.44 -6.93 7.98
N GLU A 137 -5.38 -7.86 7.81
CA GLU A 137 -5.27 -9.22 8.35
C GLU A 137 -3.97 -9.89 7.89
N LEU A 138 -3.70 -9.90 6.58
CA LEU A 138 -2.52 -10.54 6.00
C LEU A 138 -1.21 -9.91 6.51
N LEU A 139 -1.16 -8.58 6.63
CA LEU A 139 0.00 -7.85 7.14
C LEU A 139 0.27 -8.18 8.62
N LEU A 140 -0.76 -8.13 9.47
CA LEU A 140 -0.68 -8.53 10.88
C LEU A 140 -0.20 -9.98 11.02
N LYS A 141 -0.74 -10.89 10.19
CA LYS A 141 -0.37 -12.30 10.19
C LYS A 141 1.07 -12.52 9.75
N GLU A 142 1.55 -11.78 8.76
CA GLU A 142 2.94 -11.85 8.30
C GLU A 142 3.92 -11.34 9.36
N ASP A 143 3.62 -10.21 10.01
CA ASP A 143 4.50 -9.64 11.02
C ASP A 143 4.54 -10.47 12.30
N VAL A 144 3.41 -11.06 12.73
CA VAL A 144 3.40 -12.08 13.81
C VAL A 144 4.16 -13.34 13.39
N ALA A 145 4.10 -13.77 12.12
CA ALA A 145 4.86 -14.93 11.65
C ALA A 145 6.39 -14.71 11.61
N LYS A 146 6.85 -13.45 11.63
CA LYS A 146 8.27 -13.09 11.73
C LYS A 146 8.78 -13.05 13.19
N VAL A 147 7.89 -13.09 14.19
CA VAL A 147 8.28 -13.01 15.61
C VAL A 147 9.05 -14.29 16.03
N PRO A 148 10.31 -14.18 16.48
CA PRO A 148 11.14 -15.36 16.76
C PRO A 148 10.67 -16.18 17.96
N ASN A 149 9.90 -15.57 18.87
CA ASN A 149 9.35 -16.24 20.05
C ASN A 149 8.01 -16.95 19.81
N VAL A 150 7.52 -17.01 18.57
CA VAL A 150 6.16 -17.51 18.23
C VAL A 150 6.20 -18.44 17.02
N ILE A 151 5.31 -19.44 17.00
CA ILE A 151 4.95 -20.22 15.81
C ILE A 151 3.43 -20.11 15.60
N LEU A 152 3.00 -19.75 14.38
CA LEU A 152 1.59 -19.75 14.02
C LEU A 152 1.05 -21.17 13.81
N LYS A 153 -0.05 -21.50 14.50
CA LYS A 153 -0.74 -22.79 14.41
C LYS A 153 -2.20 -22.65 14.83
N ASP A 154 -3.12 -23.01 13.95
CA ASP A 154 -4.57 -22.79 14.16
C ASP A 154 -5.15 -23.59 15.35
N SER A 155 -4.52 -24.71 15.72
CA SER A 155 -4.90 -25.55 16.87
C SER A 155 -4.18 -25.21 18.18
N ALA A 156 -3.51 -24.06 18.26
CA ALA A 156 -2.83 -23.62 19.47
C ALA A 156 -3.76 -23.34 20.66
N VAL A 157 -3.21 -23.43 21.87
CA VAL A 157 -3.91 -23.15 23.13
C VAL A 157 -4.08 -21.65 23.38
N ILE A 158 -3.32 -20.80 22.68
CA ILE A 158 -3.41 -19.34 22.78
C ILE A 158 -3.85 -18.78 21.43
N ALA A 159 -4.82 -17.87 21.42
CA ALA A 159 -5.20 -17.10 20.23
C ALA A 159 -4.86 -15.62 20.41
N LEU A 160 -4.19 -15.04 19.41
CA LEU A 160 -4.03 -13.60 19.23
C LEU A 160 -5.22 -13.12 18.40
N ASN A 161 -6.14 -12.41 19.03
CA ASN A 161 -7.35 -11.88 18.41
C ASN A 161 -7.13 -10.41 18.07
N PHE A 162 -7.25 -10.07 16.79
CA PHE A 162 -7.14 -8.71 16.28
C PHE A 162 -8.52 -8.19 15.89
N THR A 163 -8.85 -6.98 16.32
CA THR A 163 -10.11 -6.30 15.97
C THR A 163 -9.80 -4.86 15.60
N GLN A 164 -10.47 -4.34 14.57
CA GLN A 164 -10.38 -2.93 14.17
C GLN A 164 -11.63 -2.17 14.65
N ASP A 165 -11.45 -0.96 15.14
CA ASP A 165 -12.55 -0.04 15.47
C ASP A 165 -12.89 0.93 14.32
N ASP A 166 -14.01 1.64 14.46
CA ASP A 166 -14.54 2.60 13.49
C ASP A 166 -13.58 3.78 13.18
N LYS A 167 -12.52 3.96 13.98
CA LYS A 167 -11.49 5.01 13.80
C LYS A 167 -10.19 4.44 13.21
N GLY A 168 -10.17 3.16 12.85
CA GLY A 168 -9.00 2.46 12.33
C GLY A 168 -8.02 1.98 13.41
N GLY A 169 -8.33 2.14 14.69
CA GLY A 169 -7.52 1.59 15.77
C GLY A 169 -7.53 0.06 15.75
N ILE A 170 -6.37 -0.57 15.96
CA ILE A 170 -6.28 -2.04 16.11
C ILE A 170 -6.17 -2.37 17.60
N SER A 171 -7.06 -3.24 18.09
CA SER A 171 -6.89 -3.91 19.38
C SER A 171 -6.34 -5.34 19.18
N LEU A 172 -5.36 -5.72 20.00
CA LEU A 172 -4.89 -7.09 20.17
C LEU A 172 -5.38 -7.62 21.52
N GLU A 173 -5.94 -8.82 21.54
CA GLU A 173 -6.18 -9.61 22.75
C GLU A 173 -5.58 -11.03 22.62
N ALA A 174 -4.58 -11.34 23.44
CA ALA A 174 -4.11 -12.70 23.64
C ALA A 174 -5.02 -13.43 24.63
N ARG A 175 -5.62 -14.57 24.23
CA ARG A 175 -6.55 -15.34 25.06
C ARG A 175 -6.28 -16.83 25.01
N ASP A 176 -6.50 -17.53 26.12
CA ASP A 176 -6.53 -19.00 26.16
C ASP A 176 -7.78 -19.52 25.41
N THR A 177 -7.59 -20.46 24.49
CA THR A 177 -8.65 -20.94 23.57
C THR A 177 -9.62 -21.93 24.19
N LYS A 178 -9.32 -22.46 25.39
CA LYS A 178 -10.17 -23.43 26.10
C LYS A 178 -11.04 -22.77 27.17
N THR A 179 -10.50 -21.75 27.83
CA THR A 179 -11.10 -21.07 28.98
C THR A 179 -11.59 -19.66 28.65
N GLY A 180 -11.11 -19.04 27.57
CA GLY A 180 -11.41 -17.66 27.20
C GLY A 180 -10.66 -16.60 28.01
N THR A 181 -9.81 -17.03 28.96
CA THR A 181 -9.03 -16.18 29.87
C THR A 181 -8.19 -15.18 29.08
N LEU A 182 -8.29 -13.89 29.43
CA LEU A 182 -7.45 -12.84 28.86
C LEU A 182 -6.04 -12.93 29.44
N ILE A 183 -5.05 -13.05 28.57
CA ILE A 183 -3.62 -13.15 28.90
C ILE A 183 -2.99 -11.76 28.84
N ALA A 184 -3.23 -11.04 27.75
CA ALA A 184 -2.73 -9.68 27.52
C ALA A 184 -3.63 -8.94 26.52
N SER A 185 -3.65 -7.61 26.58
CA SER A 185 -4.29 -6.76 25.58
C SER A 185 -3.46 -5.51 25.27
N ALA A 186 -3.58 -5.01 24.04
CA ALA A 186 -2.89 -3.82 23.55
C ALA A 186 -3.73 -3.10 22.47
N TYR A 187 -3.43 -1.82 22.23
CA TYR A 187 -4.13 -0.99 21.23
C TYR A 187 -3.13 -0.08 20.47
N TYR A 188 -3.39 0.16 19.19
CA TYR A 188 -2.46 0.80 18.24
C TYR A 188 -3.17 1.80 17.31
N ALA A 189 -2.60 3.02 17.15
CA ALA A 189 -3.10 4.14 16.34
C ALA A 189 -1.96 5.07 15.86
N ASP A 190 -2.27 6.05 14.99
CA ASP A 190 -1.32 6.81 14.14
C ASP A 190 -0.95 8.25 14.63
N ILE A 191 0.29 8.72 14.34
CA ILE A 191 0.90 10.08 14.49
C ILE A 191 1.97 10.24 13.35
N GLU A 192 2.99 11.12 13.39
CA GLU A 192 3.96 11.34 12.29
C GLU A 192 5.45 11.43 12.79
N ALA A 193 6.43 10.80 12.10
CA ALA A 193 7.87 11.15 12.14
C ALA A 193 8.75 10.42 11.07
N GLU A 194 9.69 11.17 10.47
CA GLU A 194 10.70 10.84 9.41
C GLU A 194 11.97 10.13 9.96
N ASP A 195 12.90 9.48 9.22
CA ASP A 195 13.01 8.91 7.84
C ASP A 195 14.26 7.96 7.79
N THR A 196 14.52 7.29 6.64
CA THR A 196 15.78 6.66 6.16
C THR A 196 15.91 5.11 6.13
N GLY A 197 15.02 4.47 5.37
CA GLY A 197 15.37 3.63 4.21
C GLY A 197 16.23 2.34 4.32
N LYS A 198 15.61 1.19 4.03
CA LYS A 198 15.97 0.28 2.90
C LYS A 198 14.96 -0.87 2.68
N LEU A 199 14.77 -1.27 1.42
CA LEU A 199 13.80 -2.27 0.94
C LEU A 199 14.09 -3.72 1.40
N THR A 200 13.05 -4.58 1.45
CA THR A 200 12.71 -5.58 0.40
C THR A 200 11.71 -6.66 0.87
N ARG A 201 10.43 -6.61 0.47
CA ARG A 201 9.62 -7.83 0.14
C ARG A 201 8.29 -7.61 -0.61
N ASP A 202 7.93 -6.38 -0.94
CA ASP A 202 6.53 -5.92 -0.92
C ASP A 202 5.82 -5.85 -2.29
N SER A 203 6.17 -6.71 -3.26
CA SER A 203 5.61 -6.65 -4.63
C SER A 203 4.92 -7.94 -5.09
N PHE A 204 3.83 -7.79 -5.84
CA PHE A 204 3.06 -8.88 -6.46
C PHE A 204 2.73 -8.57 -7.93
N GLN A 205 2.72 -9.57 -8.81
CA GLN A 205 2.32 -9.44 -10.21
C GLN A 205 1.17 -10.40 -10.52
N SER A 206 0.13 -9.91 -11.19
CA SER A 206 -1.01 -10.72 -11.61
C SER A 206 -0.61 -11.78 -12.63
N ASP A 207 -1.46 -12.78 -12.83
CA ASP A 207 -1.46 -13.55 -14.08
C ASP A 207 -1.68 -12.61 -15.28
N ILE A 208 -1.34 -13.09 -16.48
CA ILE A 208 -1.55 -12.33 -17.73
C ILE A 208 -3.05 -12.22 -18.00
N LEU A 209 -3.53 -10.99 -18.17
CA LEU A 209 -4.92 -10.69 -18.51
C LEU A 209 -5.09 -10.73 -20.03
N GLU A 210 -6.04 -11.52 -20.53
CA GLU A 210 -6.29 -11.73 -21.98
C GLU A 210 -6.97 -10.54 -22.71
N ALA A 211 -6.76 -9.33 -22.21
CA ALA A 211 -7.25 -8.07 -22.77
C ALA A 211 -6.13 -7.04 -22.79
N GLU A 212 -6.19 -6.12 -23.76
CA GLU A 212 -5.37 -4.91 -23.79
C GLU A 212 -6.11 -3.81 -23.00
N TYR A 213 -5.63 -3.54 -21.81
CA TYR A 213 -6.01 -2.38 -21.02
C TYR A 213 -5.00 -1.25 -21.25
N ASP A 214 -5.42 0.01 -21.11
CA ASP A 214 -4.56 1.17 -21.28
C ASP A 214 -4.57 2.10 -20.06
N THR A 215 -5.67 2.22 -19.31
CA THR A 215 -5.80 3.10 -18.14
C THR A 215 -6.26 2.37 -16.88
N MET A 216 -5.91 2.88 -15.70
CA MET A 216 -6.30 2.29 -14.42
C MET A 216 -6.65 3.33 -13.34
N THR A 217 -7.51 2.96 -12.39
CA THR A 217 -7.76 3.66 -11.12
C THR A 217 -7.87 2.66 -9.97
N VAL A 218 -7.68 3.11 -8.73
CA VAL A 218 -7.76 2.27 -7.53
C VAL A 218 -8.57 2.98 -6.45
N GLY A 219 -9.48 2.27 -5.78
CA GLY A 219 -10.31 2.83 -4.71
C GLY A 219 -11.53 1.97 -4.33
N HIS A 220 -12.36 2.49 -3.43
CA HIS A 220 -13.55 1.82 -2.88
C HIS A 220 -14.76 1.85 -3.84
N MET A 221 -14.63 1.24 -5.03
CA MET A 221 -15.59 1.40 -6.14
C MET A 221 -16.79 0.43 -6.13
N ILE A 222 -16.86 -0.52 -5.19
CA ILE A 222 -17.90 -1.58 -5.12
C ILE A 222 -18.51 -1.66 -3.72
N ASP A 223 -17.66 -1.59 -2.70
CA ASP A 223 -18.00 -1.52 -1.28
C ASP A 223 -17.01 -0.58 -0.57
N LYS A 224 -17.20 -0.37 0.74
CA LYS A 224 -16.44 0.62 1.53
C LYS A 224 -15.27 -0.02 2.29
N GLU A 225 -15.22 -1.35 2.30
CA GLU A 225 -14.36 -2.15 3.15
C GLU A 225 -13.08 -2.57 2.42
N GLU A 226 -13.12 -2.64 1.09
CA GLU A 226 -12.05 -3.24 0.28
C GLU A 226 -11.67 -2.34 -0.90
N ILE A 227 -10.38 -2.30 -1.21
CA ILE A 227 -9.86 -1.54 -2.36
C ILE A 227 -9.93 -2.35 -3.64
N TYR A 228 -10.45 -1.72 -4.69
CA TYR A 228 -10.60 -2.30 -6.01
C TYR A 228 -9.67 -1.62 -7.00
N THR A 229 -9.10 -2.38 -7.93
CA THR A 229 -8.35 -1.87 -9.09
C THR A 229 -9.24 -1.99 -10.31
N ALA A 230 -9.62 -0.85 -10.90
CA ALA A 230 -10.32 -0.79 -12.16
C ALA A 230 -9.33 -0.54 -13.29
N VAL A 231 -9.39 -1.34 -14.35
CA VAL A 231 -8.59 -1.20 -15.57
C VAL A 231 -9.52 -1.09 -16.78
N SER A 232 -9.24 -0.17 -17.70
CA SER A 232 -10.07 0.02 -18.89
C SER A 232 -9.32 -0.34 -20.17
N SER A 233 -10.06 -0.97 -21.07
CA SER A 233 -9.78 -1.03 -22.50
C SER A 233 -10.52 0.13 -23.19
N LYS A 234 -10.46 0.21 -24.52
CA LYS A 234 -11.16 1.26 -25.30
C LYS A 234 -12.69 1.29 -25.13
N ALA A 235 -13.33 0.21 -24.68
CA ALA A 235 -14.80 0.10 -24.62
C ALA A 235 -15.36 -0.62 -23.37
N GLN A 236 -14.50 -1.02 -22.42
CA GLN A 236 -14.89 -1.78 -21.23
C GLN A 236 -13.93 -1.52 -20.08
N VAL A 237 -14.47 -1.28 -18.88
CA VAL A 237 -13.76 -1.22 -17.60
C VAL A 237 -13.99 -2.53 -16.84
N ASP A 238 -12.93 -3.15 -16.35
CA ASP A 238 -12.96 -4.35 -15.51
C ASP A 238 -12.41 -4.06 -14.12
N PHE A 239 -13.06 -4.61 -13.09
CA PHE A 239 -12.78 -4.32 -11.69
C PHE A 239 -12.25 -5.56 -10.99
N TYR A 240 -11.10 -5.43 -10.34
CA TYR A 240 -10.38 -6.51 -9.69
C TYR A 240 -10.16 -6.22 -8.21
N LYS A 241 -10.38 -7.21 -7.34
CA LYS A 241 -9.95 -7.17 -5.93
C LYS A 241 -8.60 -7.85 -5.80
N PHE A 242 -7.63 -7.20 -5.13
CA PHE A 242 -6.38 -7.87 -4.76
C PHE A 242 -6.56 -8.67 -3.48
N THR A 243 -6.41 -10.00 -3.55
CA THR A 243 -6.60 -10.90 -2.39
C THR A 243 -5.33 -11.18 -1.60
N GLY A 244 -4.25 -10.42 -1.85
CA GLY A 244 -2.91 -10.73 -1.37
C GLY A 244 -2.22 -11.87 -2.13
N LYS A 245 -2.95 -12.62 -2.98
CA LYS A 245 -2.44 -13.76 -3.77
C LYS A 245 -2.81 -13.71 -5.25
N ALA A 246 -3.86 -12.97 -5.61
CA ALA A 246 -4.32 -12.83 -6.98
C ALA A 246 -5.12 -11.52 -7.15
N PHE A 247 -5.29 -11.07 -8.39
CA PHE A 247 -6.29 -10.07 -8.77
C PHE A 247 -7.53 -10.80 -9.27
N GLU A 248 -8.59 -10.87 -8.45
CA GLU A 248 -9.83 -11.53 -8.80
C GLU A 248 -10.81 -10.53 -9.43
N LYS A 249 -11.25 -10.76 -10.67
CA LYS A 249 -12.30 -9.92 -11.31
C LYS A 249 -13.61 -10.06 -10.53
N LYS A 250 -14.20 -8.92 -10.13
CA LYS A 250 -15.45 -8.82 -9.35
C LYS A 250 -16.59 -8.19 -10.12
N ALA A 251 -16.31 -7.26 -11.01
CA ALA A 251 -17.32 -6.61 -11.83
C ALA A 251 -16.77 -6.21 -13.21
N GLU A 252 -17.68 -5.83 -14.11
CA GLU A 252 -17.37 -5.16 -15.38
C GLU A 252 -18.40 -4.06 -15.67
N LEU A 253 -17.94 -3.03 -16.39
CA LEU A 253 -18.74 -1.95 -16.92
C LEU A 253 -18.46 -1.84 -18.43
N LYS A 254 -19.52 -1.94 -19.23
CA LYS A 254 -19.50 -1.74 -20.68
C LYS A 254 -20.34 -0.50 -21.00
N PRO A 255 -19.74 0.70 -21.06
CA PRO A 255 -20.49 1.93 -21.27
C PRO A 255 -21.18 1.96 -22.64
N GLU A 256 -22.49 2.15 -22.67
CA GLU A 256 -23.25 2.15 -23.92
C GLU A 256 -22.83 3.29 -24.86
N GLY A 257 -22.68 2.99 -26.16
CA GLY A 257 -22.31 3.97 -27.18
C GLY A 257 -20.84 4.41 -27.19
N ILE A 258 -20.05 4.11 -26.16
CA ILE A 258 -18.65 4.53 -26.04
C ILE A 258 -17.73 3.49 -26.67
N ARG A 259 -16.80 3.95 -27.51
CA ARG A 259 -15.82 3.10 -28.23
C ARG A 259 -14.37 3.52 -28.07
N PHE A 260 -14.13 4.65 -27.40
CA PHE A 260 -12.80 5.21 -27.19
C PHE A 260 -12.72 5.90 -25.82
N ILE A 261 -12.63 5.07 -24.77
CA ILE A 261 -12.23 5.50 -23.43
C ILE A 261 -10.78 5.99 -23.48
N VAL A 262 -10.52 7.10 -22.79
CA VAL A 262 -9.22 7.79 -22.72
C VAL A 262 -8.60 7.68 -21.32
N SER A 263 -9.43 7.80 -20.29
CA SER A 263 -9.04 7.59 -18.89
C SER A 263 -10.18 7.01 -18.07
N VAL A 264 -9.83 6.20 -17.07
CA VAL A 264 -10.71 5.82 -15.96
C VAL A 264 -10.10 6.34 -14.66
N ASP A 265 -10.96 6.88 -13.80
CA ASP A 265 -10.62 7.54 -12.55
C ASP A 265 -11.75 7.32 -11.54
N SER A 266 -11.47 7.39 -10.23
CA SER A 266 -12.48 7.19 -9.18
C SER A 266 -12.23 8.07 -7.95
N ALA A 267 -13.31 8.58 -7.37
CA ALA A 267 -13.32 9.30 -6.09
C ALA A 267 -14.73 9.28 -5.49
N ASP A 268 -14.82 9.36 -4.16
CA ASP A 268 -16.07 9.55 -3.41
C ASP A 268 -16.44 11.04 -3.45
N LEU A 269 -17.26 11.43 -4.43
CA LEU A 269 -17.64 12.82 -4.70
C LEU A 269 -18.90 13.22 -3.95
N ASP A 270 -19.85 12.31 -3.75
CA ASP A 270 -21.08 12.56 -2.98
C ASP A 270 -20.92 12.33 -1.46
N GLY A 271 -19.82 11.70 -1.03
CA GLY A 271 -19.48 11.47 0.38
C GLY A 271 -20.16 10.24 0.97
N ASN A 272 -20.69 9.34 0.15
CA ASN A 272 -21.35 8.12 0.63
C ASN A 272 -20.35 7.00 0.99
N GLY A 273 -19.09 7.10 0.58
CA GLY A 273 -18.01 6.14 0.87
C GLY A 273 -17.82 5.03 -0.17
N ILE A 274 -18.64 4.99 -1.23
CA ILE A 274 -18.40 4.20 -2.43
C ILE A 274 -17.99 5.18 -3.53
N GLU A 275 -16.78 5.03 -4.06
CA GLU A 275 -16.24 5.93 -5.07
C GLU A 275 -16.98 5.82 -6.40
N GLU A 276 -17.42 6.95 -6.94
CA GLU A 276 -17.94 6.98 -8.29
C GLU A 276 -16.81 6.84 -9.32
N VAL A 277 -17.09 6.08 -10.38
CA VAL A 277 -16.18 5.77 -11.48
C VAL A 277 -16.43 6.75 -12.62
N LEU A 278 -15.43 7.58 -12.89
CA LEU A 278 -15.40 8.54 -13.98
C LEU A 278 -14.77 7.92 -15.22
N VAL A 279 -15.55 7.77 -16.28
CA VAL A 279 -15.11 7.28 -17.58
C VAL A 279 -15.00 8.46 -18.54
N SER A 280 -13.76 8.88 -18.80
CA SER A 280 -13.42 9.93 -19.77
C SER A 280 -13.23 9.34 -21.16
N TRP A 281 -13.86 9.94 -22.18
CA TRP A 281 -13.92 9.42 -23.55
C TRP A 281 -14.02 10.54 -24.60
N LEU A 282 -13.78 10.22 -25.88
CA LEU A 282 -13.97 11.15 -27.00
C LEU A 282 -15.28 10.87 -27.75
N GLU A 283 -16.19 11.83 -27.76
CA GLU A 283 -17.36 11.81 -28.63
C GLU A 283 -16.96 12.28 -30.04
N TYR A 284 -17.28 11.46 -31.05
CA TYR A 284 -16.87 11.63 -32.46
C TYR A 284 -15.37 11.86 -32.66
N ASP A 285 -14.52 11.21 -31.84
CA ASP A 285 -13.06 11.38 -31.81
C ASP A 285 -12.61 12.85 -31.61
N LYS A 286 -13.46 13.72 -31.04
CA LYS A 286 -13.22 15.18 -30.96
C LYS A 286 -13.59 15.83 -29.64
N PHE A 287 -14.77 15.53 -29.10
CA PHE A 287 -15.27 16.23 -27.91
C PHE A 287 -14.96 15.42 -26.66
N ALA A 288 -14.16 15.98 -25.76
CA ALA A 288 -13.91 15.38 -24.45
C ALA A 288 -15.22 15.29 -23.65
N LYS A 289 -15.56 14.07 -23.25
CA LYS A 289 -16.72 13.74 -22.42
C LYS A 289 -16.30 12.94 -21.20
N THR A 290 -17.02 13.11 -20.09
CA THR A 290 -16.96 12.23 -18.94
C THR A 290 -18.36 11.71 -18.60
N ASN A 291 -18.49 10.41 -18.41
CA ASN A 291 -19.63 9.78 -17.77
C ASN A 291 -19.25 9.39 -16.34
N VAL A 292 -20.19 9.44 -15.41
CA VAL A 292 -19.99 9.06 -14.00
C VAL A 292 -20.91 7.89 -13.68
N TYR A 293 -20.35 6.85 -13.06
CA TYR A 293 -21.05 5.62 -12.68
C TYR A 293 -20.83 5.32 -11.19
N GLU A 294 -21.77 4.63 -10.57
CA GLU A 294 -21.68 4.17 -9.18
C GLU A 294 -22.19 2.74 -9.08
N TYR A 295 -21.65 1.94 -8.17
CA TYR A 295 -22.09 0.56 -7.98
C TYR A 295 -23.38 0.48 -7.16
N ASP A 296 -24.47 -0.02 -7.76
CA ASP A 296 -25.81 -0.11 -7.15
C ASP A 296 -26.02 -1.36 -6.25
N GLY A 297 -24.94 -2.10 -5.97
CA GLY A 297 -24.96 -3.40 -5.30
C GLY A 297 -24.98 -4.60 -6.27
N ALA A 298 -25.40 -4.40 -7.53
CA ALA A 298 -25.43 -5.44 -8.56
C ALA A 298 -24.63 -5.08 -9.83
N LYS A 299 -24.54 -3.80 -10.17
CA LYS A 299 -23.86 -3.28 -11.38
C LYS A 299 -23.49 -1.80 -11.23
N PHE A 300 -22.68 -1.31 -12.16
CA PHE A 300 -22.44 0.12 -12.29
C PHE A 300 -23.61 0.82 -12.98
N ALA A 301 -24.35 1.64 -12.22
CA ALA A 301 -25.44 2.50 -12.68
C ALA A 301 -24.90 3.86 -13.13
N LEU A 302 -25.47 4.42 -14.21
CA LEU A 302 -25.09 5.74 -14.72
C LEU A 302 -25.66 6.86 -13.82
N LYS A 303 -24.79 7.68 -13.25
CA LYS A 303 -25.13 8.83 -12.39
C LYS A 303 -25.13 10.15 -13.15
N ALA A 304 -24.24 10.31 -14.14
CA ALA A 304 -24.22 11.44 -15.06
C ALA A 304 -23.59 11.08 -16.41
N GLU A 305 -24.03 11.73 -17.48
CA GLU A 305 -23.59 11.45 -18.86
C GLU A 305 -23.05 12.71 -19.55
N LYS A 306 -22.08 12.53 -20.46
CA LYS A 306 -21.61 13.54 -21.41
C LYS A 306 -21.17 14.88 -20.80
N LEU A 307 -20.65 14.87 -19.58
CA LEU A 307 -20.06 16.04 -18.94
C LEU A 307 -18.92 16.58 -19.85
N PRO A 308 -18.90 17.87 -20.22
CA PRO A 308 -18.13 18.36 -21.38
C PRO A 308 -16.67 18.66 -21.05
N PHE A 309 -15.94 17.68 -20.52
CA PHE A 309 -14.54 17.75 -20.12
C PHE A 309 -13.95 16.35 -19.97
N PHE A 310 -12.62 16.26 -19.94
CA PHE A 310 -11.91 15.11 -19.37
C PHE A 310 -11.76 15.28 -17.86
N SER A 311 -11.58 14.14 -17.16
CA SER A 311 -11.34 14.01 -15.74
C SER A 311 -10.04 13.25 -15.46
N ARG A 312 -9.28 13.64 -14.43
CA ARG A 312 -8.16 12.88 -13.85
C ARG A 312 -8.14 13.03 -12.33
N VAL A 313 -7.85 11.96 -11.59
CA VAL A 313 -7.64 12.06 -10.14
C VAL A 313 -6.22 12.56 -9.82
N SER A 314 -6.15 13.42 -8.82
CA SER A 314 -4.93 13.86 -8.12
C SER A 314 -5.20 13.84 -6.60
N TYR A 315 -4.25 14.26 -5.78
CA TYR A 315 -4.39 14.29 -4.31
C TYR A 315 -4.13 15.70 -3.75
N ASP A 316 -5.05 16.17 -2.91
CA ASP A 316 -4.94 17.41 -2.14
C ASP A 316 -4.68 17.02 -0.68
N LYS A 317 -3.42 17.12 -0.23
CA LYS A 317 -3.01 16.80 1.16
C LYS A 317 -3.52 15.43 1.62
N GLY A 318 -3.24 14.39 0.82
CA GLY A 318 -3.67 13.00 1.05
C GLY A 318 -5.11 12.67 0.65
N LYS A 319 -5.96 13.66 0.31
CA LYS A 319 -7.34 13.41 -0.11
C LYS A 319 -7.46 13.35 -1.62
N LYS A 320 -8.13 12.33 -2.15
CA LYS A 320 -8.48 12.26 -3.57
C LYS A 320 -9.29 13.49 -3.98
N VAL A 321 -8.95 14.03 -5.14
CA VAL A 321 -9.74 15.04 -5.83
C VAL A 321 -9.81 14.70 -7.32
N VAL A 322 -10.92 15.08 -7.96
CA VAL A 322 -11.05 14.97 -9.41
C VAL A 322 -10.79 16.32 -10.04
N LEU A 323 -9.81 16.38 -10.93
CA LEU A 323 -9.48 17.55 -11.74
C LEU A 323 -10.10 17.42 -13.13
N THR A 324 -10.54 18.54 -13.69
CA THR A 324 -11.25 18.59 -14.98
C THR A 324 -10.71 19.67 -15.90
N GLN A 325 -10.67 19.39 -17.20
CA GLN A 325 -10.32 20.38 -18.22
C GLN A 325 -11.09 20.11 -19.52
N ARG A 326 -11.44 21.20 -20.22
CA ARG A 326 -12.14 21.13 -21.51
C ARG A 326 -11.14 20.92 -22.65
N LEU A 327 -11.61 20.28 -23.70
CA LEU A 327 -10.90 20.12 -24.98
C LEU A 327 -11.64 20.94 -26.04
N ALA A 328 -10.90 21.74 -26.80
CA ALA A 328 -11.41 22.38 -28.01
C ALA A 328 -11.39 21.40 -29.20
N THR A 329 -12.04 21.78 -30.30
CA THR A 329 -12.28 20.90 -31.47
C THR A 329 -11.02 20.52 -32.24
N ASP A 330 -9.95 21.27 -32.04
CA ASP A 330 -8.60 21.09 -32.59
C ASP A 330 -7.75 20.09 -31.79
N GLY A 331 -8.15 19.75 -30.56
CA GLY A 331 -7.38 18.95 -29.59
C GLY A 331 -6.72 19.77 -28.48
N THR A 332 -6.83 21.11 -28.52
CA THR A 332 -6.22 22.00 -27.53
C THR A 332 -6.95 21.89 -26.18
N PHE A 333 -6.20 21.74 -25.09
CA PHE A 333 -6.76 21.88 -23.74
C PHE A 333 -7.02 23.35 -23.42
N VAL A 334 -8.25 23.69 -23.01
CA VAL A 334 -8.68 25.09 -22.86
C VAL A 334 -9.20 25.45 -21.48
N GLY A 335 -8.74 26.62 -21.01
CA GLY A 335 -9.10 27.21 -19.72
C GLY A 335 -8.40 26.53 -18.53
N GLN A 336 -8.61 27.10 -17.35
CA GLN A 336 -8.09 26.56 -16.10
C GLN A 336 -8.59 25.13 -15.84
N ILE A 337 -7.72 24.36 -15.19
CA ILE A 337 -8.07 23.09 -14.56
C ILE A 337 -8.94 23.41 -13.34
N GLN A 338 -10.07 22.73 -13.20
CA GLN A 338 -11.02 22.95 -12.10
C GLN A 338 -11.31 21.64 -11.37
N LYS A 339 -11.47 21.69 -10.05
CA LYS A 339 -11.99 20.57 -9.26
C LYS A 339 -13.40 20.21 -9.73
N LEU A 340 -13.74 18.92 -9.74
CA LEU A 340 -15.12 18.45 -9.85
C LEU A 340 -15.71 18.33 -8.45
N GLU A 341 -16.92 18.83 -8.28
CA GLU A 341 -17.65 18.80 -7.01
C GLU A 341 -19.04 18.23 -7.23
N TYR A 342 -19.55 17.45 -6.28
CA TYR A 342 -20.96 17.06 -6.26
C TYR A 342 -21.77 18.03 -5.38
N LYS A 343 -22.72 18.74 -6.00
CA LYS A 343 -23.65 19.67 -5.33
C LYS A 343 -25.10 19.32 -5.68
N GLY A 344 -25.47 18.05 -5.49
CA GLY A 344 -26.69 17.44 -6.07
C GLY A 344 -26.59 17.17 -7.58
N SER A 345 -25.53 17.65 -8.21
CA SER A 345 -25.09 17.36 -9.58
C SER A 345 -23.59 17.59 -9.68
N TYR A 346 -22.92 16.96 -10.65
CA TYR A 346 -21.48 17.11 -10.87
C TYR A 346 -21.18 18.42 -11.59
N VAL A 347 -20.49 19.33 -10.91
CA VAL A 347 -20.19 20.69 -11.38
C VAL A 347 -18.69 20.99 -11.32
N ARG A 348 -18.17 21.78 -12.27
CA ARG A 348 -16.81 22.32 -12.18
C ARG A 348 -16.80 23.41 -11.11
N GLY A 349 -16.07 23.16 -10.03
CA GLY A 349 -15.95 24.03 -8.86
C GLY A 349 -14.70 24.92 -8.91
N GLU A 350 -13.94 24.93 -7.82
CA GLU A 350 -12.72 25.74 -7.68
C GLU A 350 -11.72 25.53 -8.84
N SER A 351 -11.21 26.63 -9.41
CA SER A 351 -10.08 26.62 -10.34
C SER A 351 -8.76 26.45 -9.60
N ILE A 352 -7.88 25.58 -10.09
CA ILE A 352 -6.50 25.54 -9.64
C ILE A 352 -5.77 26.79 -10.15
N PRO A 353 -5.11 27.60 -9.29
CA PRO A 353 -4.30 28.75 -9.70
C PRO A 353 -3.28 28.38 -10.78
N ASP A 354 -2.96 29.35 -11.64
CA ASP A 354 -1.94 29.30 -12.71
C ASP A 354 -2.04 28.14 -13.73
N SER A 355 -3.10 27.32 -13.65
CA SER A 355 -3.33 26.15 -14.49
C SER A 355 -3.80 26.45 -15.93
N ALA A 356 -4.03 27.72 -16.29
CA ALA A 356 -4.70 28.13 -17.52
C ALA A 356 -4.01 27.67 -18.82
N ASN A 357 -2.69 27.54 -18.80
CA ASN A 357 -1.86 27.12 -19.93
C ASN A 357 -1.27 25.71 -19.73
N LYS A 358 -1.80 24.92 -18.78
CA LYS A 358 -1.33 23.56 -18.48
C LYS A 358 -2.30 22.52 -19.04
N LYS A 359 -1.82 21.30 -19.29
CA LYS A 359 -2.60 20.18 -19.84
C LYS A 359 -2.95 19.21 -18.70
N LEU A 360 -4.22 18.83 -18.56
CA LEU A 360 -4.71 17.92 -17.51
C LEU A 360 -3.92 16.60 -17.42
N PHE A 361 -3.50 16.07 -18.57
CA PHE A 361 -2.64 14.88 -18.62
C PHE A 361 -1.18 15.29 -18.43
N GLY A 362 -0.54 14.73 -17.40
CA GLY A 362 0.74 15.21 -16.89
C GLY A 362 0.64 16.31 -15.84
N PHE A 363 -0.56 16.64 -15.34
CA PHE A 363 -0.74 17.60 -14.25
C PHE A 363 -0.98 16.91 -12.91
N GLY A 364 -0.41 17.50 -11.87
CA GLY A 364 -0.76 17.35 -10.46
C GLY A 364 -0.67 18.72 -9.77
N TYR A 365 -1.03 18.77 -8.50
CA TYR A 365 -0.89 19.98 -7.69
C TYR A 365 -0.72 19.57 -6.24
N ALA A 366 0.23 20.17 -5.53
CA ALA A 366 0.58 19.77 -4.17
C ALA A 366 1.35 20.87 -3.45
N ASP A 367 1.37 20.80 -2.12
CA ASP A 367 2.25 21.61 -1.27
C ASP A 367 3.66 20.97 -1.24
N VAL A 368 4.35 21.04 -2.38
CA VAL A 368 5.59 20.29 -2.65
C VAL A 368 6.72 20.68 -1.69
N ASN A 369 6.76 21.94 -1.27
CA ASN A 369 7.77 22.47 -0.34
C ASN A 369 7.29 22.57 1.11
N ARG A 370 6.11 22.03 1.43
CA ARG A 370 5.48 22.02 2.76
C ARG A 370 5.39 23.42 3.41
N ASP A 371 5.12 24.47 2.61
CA ASP A 371 4.98 25.85 3.09
C ASP A 371 3.52 26.25 3.36
N GLY A 372 2.57 25.34 3.10
CA GLY A 372 1.13 25.52 3.23
C GLY A 372 0.43 25.75 1.88
N SER A 373 1.16 26.25 0.89
CA SER A 373 0.65 26.69 -0.42
C SER A 373 0.61 25.53 -1.42
N VAL A 374 -0.55 25.27 -2.02
CA VAL A 374 -0.68 24.21 -3.02
C VAL A 374 -0.28 24.75 -4.39
N ASN A 375 0.76 24.18 -4.97
CA ASN A 375 1.46 24.66 -6.15
C ASN A 375 1.22 23.73 -7.37
N PRO A 376 1.12 24.26 -8.61
CA PRO A 376 1.09 23.44 -9.81
C PRO A 376 2.36 22.61 -9.99
N VAL A 377 2.19 21.32 -10.30
CA VAL A 377 3.28 20.40 -10.66
C VAL A 377 2.90 19.74 -11.97
N TYR A 378 3.71 19.87 -13.02
CA TYR A 378 3.32 19.31 -14.32
C TYR A 378 4.50 18.82 -15.15
N ILE A 379 4.20 17.92 -16.08
CA ILE A 379 5.14 17.45 -17.10
C ILE A 379 5.09 18.41 -18.29
N ASN A 380 6.18 19.13 -18.55
CA ASN A 380 6.30 20.01 -19.72
C ASN A 380 6.46 19.22 -21.02
N ASP A 381 6.51 19.90 -22.17
CA ASP A 381 6.53 19.21 -23.48
C ASP A 381 7.88 18.50 -23.77
N ASP A 382 8.96 18.83 -23.04
CA ASP A 382 10.24 18.08 -23.02
C ASP A 382 10.21 16.86 -22.07
N TYR A 383 9.04 16.49 -21.53
CA TYR A 383 8.83 15.44 -20.53
C TYR A 383 9.52 15.67 -19.17
N LYS A 384 9.87 16.91 -18.82
CA LYS A 384 10.44 17.26 -17.51
C LYS A 384 9.34 17.64 -16.52
N VAL A 385 9.53 17.30 -15.25
CA VAL A 385 8.71 17.78 -14.14
C VAL A 385 9.05 19.24 -13.90
N VAL A 386 8.05 20.10 -13.91
CA VAL A 386 8.13 21.53 -13.58
C VAL A 386 7.27 21.78 -12.34
N VAL A 387 7.79 22.58 -11.41
CA VAL A 387 7.05 23.11 -10.26
C VAL A 387 6.98 24.63 -10.42
N GLU A 388 5.77 25.18 -10.34
CA GLU A 388 5.54 26.63 -10.36
C GLU A 388 5.03 27.10 -9.01
N LYS A 389 5.37 28.34 -8.64
CA LYS A 389 4.83 29.04 -7.48
C LYS A 389 4.53 30.49 -7.87
N ASP A 390 3.35 30.98 -7.51
CA ASP A 390 2.89 32.35 -7.81
C ASP A 390 3.06 32.73 -9.31
N GLY A 391 2.80 31.77 -10.20
CA GLY A 391 2.97 31.90 -11.66
C GLY A 391 4.41 31.82 -12.20
N GLU A 392 5.45 31.65 -11.35
CA GLU A 392 6.85 31.54 -11.77
C GLU A 392 7.39 30.10 -11.67
N GLU A 393 8.21 29.67 -12.64
CA GLU A 393 8.94 28.40 -12.58
C GLU A 393 10.00 28.47 -11.48
N VAL A 394 9.79 27.71 -10.40
CA VAL A 394 10.76 27.58 -9.30
C VAL A 394 11.71 26.39 -9.48
N PHE A 395 11.32 25.42 -10.33
CA PHE A 395 12.11 24.23 -10.64
C PHE A 395 11.69 23.55 -11.95
N GLN A 396 12.69 22.96 -12.61
CA GLN A 396 12.52 22.00 -13.69
C GLN A 396 13.51 20.83 -13.52
N SER A 397 13.05 19.59 -13.75
CA SER A 397 13.88 18.39 -13.64
C SER A 397 14.91 18.28 -14.77
N VAL A 398 16.05 17.64 -14.47
CA VAL A 398 17.04 17.25 -15.48
C VAL A 398 16.59 15.98 -16.22
N GLU A 399 16.03 15.02 -15.47
CA GLU A 399 15.50 13.76 -16.01
C GLU A 399 14.12 13.95 -16.68
N GLN A 400 13.76 13.01 -17.56
CA GLN A 400 12.46 12.93 -18.23
C GLN A 400 11.57 11.85 -17.58
N PHE A 401 10.28 12.12 -17.53
CA PHE A 401 9.26 11.34 -16.81
C PHE A 401 7.97 11.20 -17.62
N SER A 402 7.13 10.23 -17.24
CA SER A 402 5.72 10.16 -17.64
C SER A 402 5.46 10.19 -19.17
N GLN A 403 6.41 9.71 -19.96
CA GLN A 403 6.19 9.32 -21.35
C GLN A 403 5.23 8.12 -21.39
N THR A 404 4.19 8.15 -22.23
CA THR A 404 3.27 7.02 -22.40
C THR A 404 2.97 6.78 -23.88
N PRO A 405 2.59 5.56 -24.29
CA PRO A 405 2.17 5.29 -25.67
C PRO A 405 0.81 5.88 -26.03
N LYS A 406 0.09 6.53 -25.09
CA LYS A 406 -1.23 7.11 -25.33
C LYS A 406 -1.14 8.43 -26.08
N PHE A 407 -2.08 8.65 -26.97
CA PHE A 407 -2.28 9.90 -27.69
C PHE A 407 -3.75 10.10 -28.06
N ILE A 408 -4.11 11.34 -28.35
CA ILE A 408 -5.30 11.71 -29.11
C ILE A 408 -4.86 12.29 -30.46
N ASN A 409 -5.71 12.17 -31.47
CA ASN A 409 -5.40 12.64 -32.83
C ASN A 409 -5.80 14.12 -32.95
N LEU A 410 -4.93 14.94 -33.54
CA LEU A 410 -5.24 16.34 -33.84
C LEU A 410 -6.16 16.47 -35.07
N GLN A 411 -6.80 17.62 -35.22
CA GLN A 411 -7.84 17.81 -36.26
C GLN A 411 -7.32 17.63 -37.69
N GLU A 412 -6.06 17.97 -37.99
CA GLU A 412 -5.45 17.82 -39.31
C GLU A 412 -5.45 16.36 -39.79
N GLU A 413 -5.22 15.39 -38.91
CA GLU A 413 -5.29 13.97 -39.25
C GLU A 413 -6.71 13.58 -39.72
N GLN A 414 -7.75 14.12 -39.09
CA GLN A 414 -9.14 13.82 -39.44
C GLN A 414 -9.63 14.50 -40.72
N GLU A 415 -9.03 15.63 -41.09
CA GLU A 415 -9.30 16.29 -42.37
C GLU A 415 -8.54 15.60 -43.51
N ASN A 416 -7.28 15.20 -43.28
CA ASN A 416 -6.52 14.36 -44.21
C ASN A 416 -7.18 12.99 -44.44
N ARG A 417 -7.79 12.38 -43.41
CA ARG A 417 -8.63 11.15 -43.57
C ARG A 417 -9.86 11.33 -44.47
N LYS A 418 -10.31 12.56 -44.74
CA LYS A 418 -11.40 12.85 -45.71
C LYS A 418 -10.89 13.13 -47.11
N VAL A 419 -9.61 13.48 -47.26
CA VAL A 419 -8.95 13.60 -48.56
C VAL A 419 -8.56 12.20 -49.03
N ASN A 420 -8.80 11.92 -50.31
CA ASN A 420 -8.70 10.56 -50.87
C ASN A 420 -7.24 10.10 -51.14
N GLN A 421 -6.30 10.50 -50.28
CA GLN A 421 -4.92 10.04 -50.31
C GLN A 421 -4.83 8.65 -49.68
N LYS A 422 -4.08 7.74 -50.34
CA LYS A 422 -3.82 6.42 -49.76
C LYS A 422 -2.88 6.60 -48.58
N ILE A 423 -3.17 5.91 -47.48
CA ILE A 423 -2.36 5.87 -46.24
C ILE A 423 -0.88 5.51 -46.49
N LYS A 424 -0.53 4.99 -47.67
CA LYS A 424 0.84 4.67 -48.09
C LYS A 424 1.73 5.87 -48.41
N ASP A 425 1.15 7.05 -48.65
CA ASP A 425 1.87 8.20 -49.23
C ASP A 425 2.09 9.36 -48.23
N ILE A 426 1.66 9.21 -46.96
CA ILE A 426 1.88 10.20 -45.88
C ILE A 426 3.19 9.85 -45.17
N ASP A 427 4.06 10.83 -44.89
CA ASP A 427 5.28 10.58 -44.12
C ASP A 427 4.89 10.15 -42.69
N ALA A 428 5.48 9.06 -42.23
CA ALA A 428 5.21 8.55 -40.89
C ALA A 428 5.79 9.47 -39.78
N PHE A 429 6.66 10.42 -40.12
CA PHE A 429 7.02 11.55 -39.24
C PHE A 429 5.92 12.63 -39.18
N GLU A 430 5.29 13.00 -40.31
CA GLU A 430 4.12 13.92 -40.32
C GLU A 430 2.96 13.35 -39.48
N VAL A 431 2.73 12.03 -39.55
CA VAL A 431 1.73 11.33 -38.71
C VAL A 431 2.08 11.39 -37.22
N MET A 432 3.35 11.58 -36.83
CA MET A 432 3.74 11.74 -35.43
C MET A 432 3.54 13.18 -34.94
N GLU A 433 3.78 14.19 -35.78
CA GLU A 433 3.50 15.60 -35.45
C GLU A 433 1.99 15.87 -35.27
N GLN A 434 1.13 15.06 -35.92
CA GLN A 434 -0.33 15.12 -35.81
C GLN A 434 -0.92 14.43 -34.55
N ARG A 435 -0.09 13.91 -33.64
CA ARG A 435 -0.53 13.22 -32.41
C ARG A 435 -0.22 14.01 -31.14
N GLN A 436 -1.25 14.28 -30.34
CA GLN A 436 -1.08 14.84 -29.02
C GLN A 436 -0.94 13.72 -27.98
N HIS A 437 0.30 13.43 -27.60
CA HIS A 437 0.62 12.44 -26.58
C HIS A 437 0.06 12.82 -25.21
N LEU A 438 -0.56 11.84 -24.53
CA LEU A 438 -1.10 12.00 -23.19
C LEU A 438 -0.03 11.57 -22.18
N LYS A 439 0.39 12.52 -21.35
CA LYS A 439 1.44 12.30 -20.36
C LYS A 439 0.90 11.52 -19.17
N GLY A 440 1.76 10.71 -18.57
CA GLY A 440 1.48 9.93 -17.37
C GLY A 440 1.14 10.83 -16.19
N ARG A 441 0.54 10.24 -15.15
CA ARG A 441 0.15 10.97 -13.94
C ARG A 441 1.37 11.59 -13.23
N ILE A 442 1.09 12.52 -12.31
CA ILE A 442 1.97 12.87 -11.20
C ILE A 442 1.13 12.66 -9.94
N PHE A 443 1.60 11.85 -9.01
CA PHE A 443 1.03 11.80 -7.67
C PHE A 443 2.01 12.38 -6.66
N VAL A 444 1.45 13.05 -5.64
CA VAL A 444 2.19 13.52 -4.49
C VAL A 444 1.47 12.98 -3.25
N ASN A 445 2.22 12.32 -2.40
CA ASN A 445 1.71 11.62 -1.23
C ASN A 445 1.62 12.56 -0.01
N THR A 446 1.11 12.09 1.14
CA THR A 446 1.04 12.91 2.37
C THR A 446 2.40 13.44 2.83
N ASP A 447 3.49 12.71 2.57
CA ASP A 447 4.86 13.15 2.92
C ASP A 447 5.44 14.17 1.92
N GLY A 448 4.71 14.54 0.88
CA GLY A 448 5.20 15.42 -0.19
C GLY A 448 6.16 14.72 -1.18
N ARG A 449 6.29 13.39 -1.14
CA ARG A 449 7.09 12.63 -2.11
C ARG A 449 6.35 12.56 -3.45
N LEU A 450 7.07 12.78 -4.54
CA LEU A 450 6.54 12.68 -5.91
C LEU A 450 6.70 11.25 -6.44
N TYR A 451 5.61 10.70 -6.94
CA TYR A 451 5.52 9.35 -7.49
C TYR A 451 5.35 9.47 -9.01
N LEU A 452 6.29 8.87 -9.76
CA LEU A 452 6.48 9.08 -11.21
C LEU A 452 6.87 7.79 -11.92
N ILE A 453 6.55 7.68 -13.22
CA ILE A 453 7.07 6.61 -14.10
C ILE A 453 8.16 7.13 -15.04
N LYS A 454 9.10 6.25 -15.38
CA LYS A 454 10.22 6.49 -16.30
C LYS A 454 10.21 5.42 -17.40
N ASN A 455 9.52 5.70 -18.49
CA ASN A 455 9.51 4.84 -19.67
C ASN A 455 10.68 5.23 -20.60
N GLN A 456 11.63 4.32 -20.81
CA GLN A 456 12.79 4.58 -21.68
C GLN A 456 12.44 4.23 -23.13
N SER A 457 12.28 5.23 -24.00
CA SER A 457 12.05 4.97 -25.43
C SER A 457 13.24 4.26 -26.08
N MET A 458 12.96 3.37 -27.03
CA MET A 458 13.94 2.97 -28.06
C MET A 458 14.27 4.18 -28.95
N SER A 459 15.38 4.10 -29.67
CA SER A 459 15.75 5.14 -30.65
C SER A 459 14.69 5.24 -31.74
N ASN A 460 14.29 6.47 -32.10
CA ASN A 460 13.21 6.79 -33.05
C ASN A 460 13.54 6.46 -34.52
N MET A 461 14.26 5.37 -34.80
CA MET A 461 14.66 4.99 -36.16
C MET A 461 13.52 4.38 -36.99
N LEU A 462 12.38 4.07 -36.37
CA LEU A 462 11.18 3.53 -37.02
C LEU A 462 9.93 4.29 -36.50
N PRO A 463 9.31 5.16 -37.31
CA PRO A 463 8.07 5.82 -36.94
C PRO A 463 6.91 4.81 -36.84
N ASN A 464 5.92 5.11 -36.01
CA ASN A 464 4.86 4.21 -35.53
C ASN A 464 5.28 3.02 -34.63
N THR A 465 6.57 2.77 -34.37
CA THR A 465 6.99 1.81 -33.33
C THR A 465 7.47 2.52 -32.06
N PHE A 466 6.52 3.00 -31.25
CA PHE A 466 6.77 3.36 -29.84
C PHE A 466 7.10 2.09 -29.05
N SER A 467 8.33 1.63 -29.21
CA SER A 467 8.94 0.53 -28.47
C SER A 467 9.76 1.13 -27.34
N TYR A 468 9.64 0.57 -26.15
CA TYR A 468 10.36 1.04 -24.97
C TYR A 468 11.38 -0.03 -24.57
N LYS A 469 12.60 0.39 -24.22
CA LYS A 469 13.67 -0.48 -23.71
C LYS A 469 13.38 -1.02 -22.30
N GLY A 470 12.41 -0.42 -21.63
CA GLY A 470 12.01 -0.77 -20.28
C GLY A 470 11.38 0.42 -19.57
N SER A 471 10.76 0.12 -18.44
CA SER A 471 10.06 1.04 -17.58
C SER A 471 10.53 0.90 -16.14
N ALA A 472 10.84 2.01 -15.50
CA ALA A 472 11.08 2.07 -14.06
C ALA A 472 10.00 2.93 -13.38
N PHE A 473 9.70 2.60 -12.13
CA PHE A 473 8.96 3.46 -11.23
C PHE A 473 9.94 4.26 -10.38
N ALA A 474 9.69 5.53 -10.10
CA ALA A 474 10.58 6.34 -9.28
C ALA A 474 9.83 7.23 -8.28
N VAL A 475 10.41 7.35 -7.08
CA VAL A 475 9.94 8.20 -5.99
C VAL A 475 10.99 9.25 -5.70
N TYR A 476 10.58 10.51 -5.68
CA TYR A 476 11.44 11.65 -5.41
C TYR A 476 10.99 12.42 -4.19
N GLY A 477 11.95 12.86 -3.37
CA GLY A 477 11.74 13.85 -2.33
C GLY A 477 11.95 15.26 -2.89
N TRP A 478 11.36 16.24 -2.23
CA TRP A 478 11.56 17.64 -2.54
C TRP A 478 12.20 18.36 -1.35
N GLU A 479 13.41 18.87 -1.54
CA GLU A 479 14.18 19.57 -0.51
C GLU A 479 14.58 20.96 -1.03
N GLY A 480 13.86 22.00 -0.57
CA GLY A 480 14.15 23.40 -0.89
C GLY A 480 13.99 23.73 -2.38
N ARG A 481 15.07 23.62 -3.16
CA ARG A 481 15.11 23.87 -4.62
C ARG A 481 15.56 22.65 -5.43
N THR A 482 15.68 21.49 -4.78
CA THR A 482 16.22 20.26 -5.38
C THR A 482 15.25 19.10 -5.22
N MET A 483 15.02 18.38 -6.33
CA MET A 483 14.31 17.10 -6.34
C MET A 483 15.35 15.98 -6.16
N SER A 484 15.33 15.29 -5.02
CA SER A 484 16.25 14.20 -4.67
C SER A 484 15.59 12.85 -4.95
N LYS A 485 16.32 11.87 -5.51
CA LYS A 485 15.75 10.54 -5.78
C LYS A 485 15.78 9.70 -4.52
N VAL A 486 14.61 9.40 -3.96
CA VAL A 486 14.45 8.55 -2.77
C VAL A 486 14.55 7.08 -3.16
N TRP A 487 13.85 6.69 -4.22
CA TRP A 487 13.84 5.31 -4.71
C TRP A 487 13.57 5.22 -6.22
N GLU A 488 14.04 4.15 -6.85
CA GLU A 488 13.69 3.75 -8.21
C GLU A 488 13.60 2.22 -8.25
N SER A 489 12.58 1.69 -8.92
CA SER A 489 12.46 0.25 -9.14
C SER A 489 13.54 -0.23 -10.11
N ASP A 490 13.80 -1.54 -10.09
CA ASP A 490 14.49 -2.18 -11.22
C ASP A 490 13.78 -1.84 -12.54
N LEU A 491 14.55 -1.80 -13.63
CA LEU A 491 14.02 -1.60 -14.98
C LEU A 491 13.24 -2.85 -15.40
N LYS A 492 11.99 -2.66 -15.81
CA LYS A 492 11.07 -3.75 -16.18
C LYS A 492 10.75 -3.69 -17.66
N GLU A 493 10.83 -4.84 -18.32
CA GLU A 493 10.15 -5.07 -19.59
C GLU A 493 8.87 -5.87 -19.28
N PRO A 494 7.68 -5.50 -19.82
CA PRO A 494 7.40 -4.50 -20.85
C PRO A 494 6.88 -3.16 -20.26
N VAL A 495 6.39 -2.27 -21.14
CA VAL A 495 6.08 -0.87 -20.81
C VAL A 495 4.93 -0.70 -19.80
N ILE A 496 5.11 0.23 -18.84
CA ILE A 496 4.04 0.74 -17.96
C ILE A 496 3.18 1.75 -18.74
N VAL A 497 1.88 1.46 -18.91
CA VAL A 497 0.93 2.28 -19.71
C VAL A 497 0.08 3.23 -18.87
N ASP A 498 -0.18 2.88 -17.61
CA ASP A 498 -0.75 3.74 -16.57
C ASP A 498 -0.29 3.21 -15.20
N TYR A 499 -0.48 4.02 -14.17
CA TYR A 499 -0.18 3.63 -12.80
C TYR A 499 -1.11 4.37 -11.84
N TYR A 500 -1.17 3.92 -10.59
CA TYR A 500 -1.95 4.54 -9.54
C TYR A 500 -1.22 4.50 -8.20
N MET A 501 -1.11 5.66 -7.55
CA MET A 501 -0.73 5.76 -6.14
C MET A 501 -2.02 5.86 -5.33
N TYR A 502 -2.14 5.04 -4.29
CA TYR A 502 -3.25 5.04 -3.36
C TYR A 502 -2.71 5.07 -1.93
N GLU A 503 -3.25 5.93 -1.08
CA GLU A 503 -2.84 6.04 0.32
C GLU A 503 -4.02 5.75 1.23
N GLU A 504 -3.80 4.82 2.16
CA GLU A 504 -4.76 4.46 3.19
C GLU A 504 -3.99 3.88 4.37
N TYR A 505 -4.50 4.02 5.59
CA TYR A 505 -3.93 3.36 6.78
C TYR A 505 -2.44 3.65 7.07
N GLY A 506 -1.96 4.84 6.69
CA GLY A 506 -0.55 5.23 6.86
C GLY A 506 0.42 4.46 5.95
N ARG A 507 -0.05 3.91 4.83
CA ARG A 507 0.76 3.23 3.83
C ARG A 507 0.46 3.73 2.42
N THR A 508 1.51 3.78 1.59
CA THR A 508 1.37 4.09 0.16
C THR A 508 1.42 2.81 -0.66
N TYR A 509 0.36 2.59 -1.41
CA TYR A 509 0.18 1.46 -2.32
C TYR A 509 0.36 1.92 -3.76
N LEU A 510 1.12 1.16 -4.53
CA LEU A 510 1.41 1.43 -5.94
C LEU A 510 0.86 0.32 -6.80
N PHE A 511 0.07 0.70 -7.79
CA PHE A 511 -0.48 -0.18 -8.80
C PHE A 511 0.06 0.26 -10.15
N MET A 512 0.49 -0.67 -10.98
CA MET A 512 1.00 -0.40 -12.33
C MET A 512 0.29 -1.29 -13.32
N LEU A 513 -0.10 -0.72 -14.45
CA LEU A 513 -0.64 -1.45 -15.59
C LEU A 513 0.46 -1.55 -16.65
N ARG A 514 0.79 -2.79 -17.04
CA ARG A 514 1.80 -3.07 -18.08
C ARG A 514 1.14 -3.73 -19.27
N ASN A 515 1.55 -3.35 -20.48
CA ASN A 515 1.10 -4.03 -21.71
C ASN A 515 2.21 -4.93 -22.24
N ILE A 516 1.93 -6.23 -22.25
CA ILE A 516 2.81 -7.26 -22.81
C ILE A 516 2.52 -7.35 -24.30
N ALA A 517 3.51 -6.98 -25.10
CA ALA A 517 3.42 -7.06 -26.54
C ALA A 517 3.32 -8.53 -26.98
N GLY A 518 2.12 -8.94 -27.36
CA GLY A 518 1.98 -10.00 -28.33
C GLY A 518 2.77 -9.62 -29.59
N GLY A 519 3.59 -10.52 -30.13
CA GLY A 519 4.24 -10.28 -31.42
C GLY A 519 3.21 -10.03 -32.53
N VAL A 520 3.66 -9.65 -33.74
CA VAL A 520 2.84 -9.13 -34.88
C VAL A 520 1.50 -9.84 -35.16
N PHE A 521 1.31 -11.09 -34.74
CA PHE A 521 0.08 -11.90 -34.92
C PHE A 521 -0.69 -12.26 -33.65
N ARG A 522 -0.28 -11.77 -32.47
CA ARG A 522 -0.94 -11.99 -31.17
C ARG A 522 -1.59 -10.69 -30.71
N LYS A 523 -2.78 -10.79 -30.10
CA LYS A 523 -3.40 -9.66 -29.39
C LYS A 523 -2.46 -9.20 -28.26
N ALA A 524 -2.40 -7.89 -28.03
CA ALA A 524 -1.76 -7.37 -26.83
C ALA A 524 -2.51 -7.87 -25.59
N THR A 525 -1.77 -8.16 -24.53
CA THR A 525 -2.29 -8.56 -23.23
C THR A 525 -1.75 -7.61 -22.17
N SER A 526 -2.39 -7.57 -21.00
CA SER A 526 -1.99 -6.69 -19.92
C SER A 526 -1.67 -7.47 -18.65
N GLN A 527 -1.01 -6.81 -17.71
CA GLN A 527 -0.70 -7.35 -16.39
C GLN A 527 -0.76 -6.23 -15.36
N ILE A 528 -1.34 -6.51 -14.20
CA ILE A 528 -1.37 -5.59 -13.06
C ILE A 528 -0.22 -5.97 -12.12
N GLU A 529 0.58 -5.00 -11.72
CA GLU A 529 1.59 -5.15 -10.68
C GLU A 529 1.22 -4.27 -9.48
N TYR A 530 1.41 -4.82 -8.29
CA TYR A 530 1.23 -4.16 -7.00
C TYR A 530 2.59 -4.06 -6.31
N ILE A 531 2.88 -2.91 -5.71
CA ILE A 531 3.99 -2.70 -4.78
C ILE A 531 3.46 -1.90 -3.59
N GLU A 532 3.75 -2.36 -2.38
CA GLU A 532 3.54 -1.56 -1.18
C GLU A 532 4.84 -0.86 -0.79
N THR A 533 4.76 0.43 -0.48
CA THR A 533 5.90 1.23 -0.01
C THR A 533 5.63 1.74 1.40
N LYS A 534 6.62 1.57 2.28
CA LYS A 534 6.67 2.15 3.63
C LYS A 534 7.13 3.62 3.59
#